data_AF-A0A8J5T0M2-F1
#
_entry.id   AF-A0A8J5T0M2-F1
#
_cell.length_a   1.000
_cell.length_b   1.000
_cell.length_c   1.000
_cell.angle_alpha   90.00
_cell.angle_beta   90.00
_cell.angle_gamma   90.00
#
_symmetry.space_group_name_H-M   'P 1'
#
loop_
_entity.id
_entity.type
_entity.pdbx_description
1 polymer ?
#
loop_
_entity_poly.entity_id
_entity_poly.type
_entity_poly.pdbx_seq_one_letter_code
_entity_poly.pdbx_strand_id
1 'polypeptide(L)'
;MEAALEAARAKDTKERLAGVERLHEALEAAARRGLTSAEVTSLVDTCMDLTKDANFRVAQGGLQALSAAAVIAGDHFKIHLNALVPAAVERLGDGKQPVRDAARQLLVTLMEVSLPTIIVERAGSYAWTHKSWRVREEFVRTVATAVGLFASTELPLQRVLLSPVLQLMNDLNKSVRDAAISCIEEMYKNMGSQFHEELQRHNLPSYMLKEINSRLDKIEPKARSSDGARMQFKVMERSVSANPKRGSPRKKSSTRENTVFGGDTDNTEKPVEPIRVHSEKELIREIEKIAAALNPEKDWSIRIAAMQRIEALLYGGAIDYPSFLMLLKQLVPPLSAQLSDRRSSIVKQACHLLNVLSKELLGDFEASAEIFIPVLFKLVVITVLVIAESADNCIKTILRNCKVSRILSLIADMAKNDRSAVLRARCCEYALLILEYWADAPEIQHASGLYEDLIKCCVADAMSEVRATARTCYRMFTKTWPERSHRLFVSFDPAIQRTINDEDGGMHKRYPSPSLREKGAQLSRVSSHASGTHFTGYNTSVIVAMDKSAALSSESSLSSSSLLLSQSKTIGRSTERSIESVLSSSKQKVSAIESLLKGELILHPLVILLSHLLQLLQAICLCRILHCWTRP
;
A
#
# COMPACT_ATOMS: atom_id res chain seq x y z
N MET A 1 -27.85 -6.90 -8.80
CA MET A 1 -27.53 -5.61 -8.16
C MET A 1 -28.69 -4.64 -8.34
N GLU A 2 -28.91 -4.08 -9.53
CA GLU A 2 -29.97 -3.10 -9.87
C GLU A 2 -31.35 -3.39 -9.25
N ALA A 3 -31.93 -4.58 -9.47
CA ALA A 3 -33.25 -4.94 -8.91
C ALA A 3 -33.31 -4.96 -7.36
N ALA A 4 -32.18 -5.10 -6.67
CA ALA A 4 -32.12 -4.98 -5.21
C ALA A 4 -32.04 -3.51 -4.76
N LEU A 5 -31.33 -2.66 -5.52
CA LEU A 5 -31.27 -1.21 -5.28
C LEU A 5 -32.65 -0.57 -5.47
N GLU A 6 -33.39 -0.93 -6.53
CA GLU A 6 -34.76 -0.46 -6.73
C GLU A 6 -35.73 -0.96 -5.66
N ALA A 7 -35.61 -2.23 -5.23
CA ALA A 7 -36.40 -2.72 -4.10
C ALA A 7 -36.05 -2.00 -2.77
N ALA A 8 -34.80 -1.59 -2.58
CA ALA A 8 -34.39 -0.79 -1.42
C ALA A 8 -34.93 0.66 -1.47
N ARG A 9 -35.35 1.17 -2.64
CA ARG A 9 -35.98 2.49 -2.84
C ARG A 9 -37.51 2.47 -2.67
N ALA A 10 -38.11 1.32 -2.34
CA ALA A 10 -39.56 1.15 -2.21
C ALA A 10 -40.21 2.10 -1.19
N LYS A 11 -41.48 2.46 -1.40
CA LYS A 11 -42.22 3.33 -0.46
C LYS A 11 -42.60 2.60 0.83
N ASP A 12 -42.94 1.31 0.74
CA ASP A 12 -43.21 0.49 1.91
C ASP A 12 -41.91 0.05 2.62
N THR A 13 -41.93 0.03 3.95
CA THR A 13 -40.76 -0.27 4.77
C THR A 13 -40.42 -1.77 4.81
N LYS A 14 -41.40 -2.66 4.67
CA LYS A 14 -41.14 -4.11 4.55
C LYS A 14 -40.54 -4.45 3.18
N GLU A 15 -40.97 -3.77 2.13
CA GLU A 15 -40.34 -3.87 0.80
C GLU A 15 -38.88 -3.38 0.83
N ARG A 16 -38.59 -2.23 1.48
CA ARG A 16 -37.19 -1.75 1.64
C ARG A 16 -36.32 -2.70 2.45
N LEU A 17 -36.84 -3.30 3.51
CA LEU A 17 -36.10 -4.30 4.28
C LEU A 17 -35.74 -5.52 3.42
N ALA A 18 -36.69 -6.05 2.64
CA ALA A 18 -36.39 -7.11 1.68
C ALA A 18 -35.45 -6.62 0.55
N GLY A 19 -35.47 -5.34 0.19
CA GLY A 19 -34.50 -4.73 -0.74
C GLY A 19 -33.08 -4.74 -0.19
N VAL A 20 -32.92 -4.36 1.08
CA VAL A 20 -31.66 -4.41 1.84
C VAL A 20 -31.15 -5.84 2.00
N GLU A 21 -32.02 -6.82 2.27
CA GLU A 21 -31.65 -8.23 2.34
C GLU A 21 -31.11 -8.73 0.98
N ARG A 22 -31.85 -8.50 -0.11
CA ARG A 22 -31.40 -8.81 -1.49
C ARG A 22 -30.13 -8.04 -1.90
N LEU A 23 -29.87 -6.88 -1.31
CA LEU A 23 -28.64 -6.11 -1.58
C LEU A 23 -27.41 -6.81 -0.98
N HIS A 24 -27.53 -7.41 0.21
CA HIS A 24 -26.47 -8.23 0.79
C HIS A 24 -26.25 -9.52 -0.04
N GLU A 25 -27.32 -10.21 -0.46
CA GLU A 25 -27.22 -11.36 -1.38
C GLU A 25 -26.53 -10.97 -2.71
N ALA A 26 -26.85 -9.80 -3.27
CA ALA A 26 -26.22 -9.29 -4.47
C ALA A 26 -24.74 -8.90 -4.29
N LEU A 27 -24.33 -8.55 -3.07
CA LEU A 27 -22.94 -8.25 -2.71
C LEU A 27 -22.12 -9.54 -2.50
N GLU A 28 -22.66 -10.54 -1.79
CA GLU A 28 -22.07 -11.88 -1.68
C GLU A 28 -21.85 -12.52 -3.07
N ALA A 29 -22.83 -12.38 -3.96
CA ALA A 29 -22.69 -12.81 -5.36
C ALA A 29 -21.63 -11.99 -6.14
N ALA A 30 -21.49 -10.69 -5.84
CA ALA A 30 -20.50 -9.82 -6.48
C ALA A 30 -19.08 -10.03 -5.96
N ALA A 31 -18.87 -10.52 -4.73
CA ALA A 31 -17.56 -10.74 -4.13
C ALA A 31 -16.65 -11.67 -4.96
N ARG A 32 -17.23 -12.54 -5.81
CA ARG A 32 -16.49 -13.43 -6.72
C ARG A 32 -16.11 -12.81 -8.07
N ARG A 33 -16.68 -11.66 -8.43
CA ARG A 33 -16.51 -11.00 -9.74
C ARG A 33 -16.10 -9.51 -9.67
N GLY A 34 -16.07 -8.93 -8.49
CA GLY A 34 -15.92 -7.49 -8.28
C GLY A 34 -17.19 -6.69 -8.61
N LEU A 35 -17.22 -5.44 -8.14
CA LEU A 35 -18.22 -4.44 -8.52
C LEU A 35 -17.59 -3.45 -9.50
N THR A 36 -18.32 -3.07 -10.54
CA THR A 36 -17.90 -1.98 -11.43
C THR A 36 -18.07 -0.61 -10.75
N SER A 37 -17.30 0.40 -11.16
CA SER A 37 -17.42 1.78 -10.64
C SER A 37 -18.86 2.34 -10.76
N ALA A 38 -19.61 1.98 -11.81
CA ALA A 38 -21.01 2.38 -11.97
C ALA A 38 -21.95 1.68 -10.95
N GLU A 39 -21.73 0.38 -10.68
CA GLU A 39 -22.46 -0.33 -9.62
C GLU A 39 -22.15 0.24 -8.24
N VAL A 40 -20.88 0.56 -7.96
CA VAL A 40 -20.45 1.22 -6.71
C VAL A 40 -21.12 2.58 -6.55
N THR A 41 -21.15 3.40 -7.60
CA THR A 41 -21.80 4.73 -7.57
C THR A 41 -23.29 4.60 -7.25
N SER A 42 -24.02 3.77 -8.00
CA SER A 42 -25.47 3.57 -7.80
C SER A 42 -25.80 2.95 -6.42
N LEU A 43 -24.93 2.08 -5.91
CA LEU A 43 -25.04 1.53 -4.56
C LEU A 43 -24.78 2.61 -3.49
N VAL A 44 -23.74 3.42 -3.65
CA VAL A 44 -23.44 4.53 -2.72
C VAL A 44 -24.59 5.52 -2.67
N ASP A 45 -25.07 6.00 -3.82
CA ASP A 45 -26.18 6.96 -3.90
C ASP A 45 -27.44 6.41 -3.21
N THR A 46 -27.78 5.14 -3.47
CA THR A 46 -28.93 4.48 -2.84
C THR A 46 -28.75 4.33 -1.33
N CYS A 47 -27.62 3.76 -0.89
CA CYS A 47 -27.38 3.51 0.52
C CYS A 47 -27.24 4.80 1.35
N MET A 48 -26.75 5.90 0.74
CA MET A 48 -26.70 7.21 1.39
C MET A 48 -28.07 7.70 1.84
N ASP A 49 -29.15 7.37 1.13
CA ASP A 49 -30.52 7.64 1.59
C ASP A 49 -31.03 6.59 2.56
N LEU A 50 -30.68 5.31 2.40
CA LEU A 50 -31.01 4.26 3.38
C LEU A 50 -30.48 4.60 4.77
N THR A 51 -29.25 5.15 4.90
CA THR A 51 -28.68 5.56 6.21
C THR A 51 -29.53 6.59 6.96
N LYS A 52 -30.41 7.32 6.26
CA LYS A 52 -31.27 8.37 6.80
C LYS A 52 -32.71 7.87 7.06
N ASP A 53 -33.03 6.61 6.78
CA ASP A 53 -34.37 6.05 6.95
C ASP A 53 -34.84 6.10 8.41
N ALA A 54 -36.13 6.37 8.63
CA ALA A 54 -36.75 6.36 9.94
C ALA A 54 -36.79 4.96 10.58
N ASN A 55 -36.72 3.89 9.77
CA ASN A 55 -36.58 2.53 10.26
C ASN A 55 -35.09 2.17 10.45
N PHE A 56 -34.69 2.01 11.71
CA PHE A 56 -33.31 1.72 12.10
C PHE A 56 -32.71 0.46 11.44
N ARG A 57 -33.52 -0.55 11.05
CA ARG A 57 -33.02 -1.74 10.37
C ARG A 57 -32.66 -1.45 8.90
N VAL A 58 -33.40 -0.56 8.24
CA VAL A 58 -33.06 -0.08 6.88
C VAL A 58 -31.78 0.76 6.94
N ALA A 59 -31.66 1.66 7.92
CA ALA A 59 -30.47 2.47 8.13
C ALA A 59 -29.22 1.64 8.50
N GLN A 60 -29.37 0.67 9.40
CA GLN A 60 -28.33 -0.31 9.73
C GLN A 60 -27.89 -1.08 8.48
N GLY A 61 -28.84 -1.64 7.73
CA GLY A 61 -28.54 -2.43 6.54
C GLY A 61 -27.92 -1.62 5.39
N GLY A 62 -28.27 -0.35 5.24
CA GLY A 62 -27.60 0.56 4.31
C GLY A 62 -26.12 0.78 4.66
N LEU A 63 -25.80 0.94 5.95
CA LEU A 63 -24.42 1.02 6.44
C LEU A 63 -23.65 -0.31 6.27
N GLN A 64 -24.30 -1.44 6.55
CA GLN A 64 -23.70 -2.78 6.37
C GLN A 64 -23.43 -3.08 4.88
N ALA A 65 -24.35 -2.74 3.98
CA ALA A 65 -24.17 -2.88 2.54
C ALA A 65 -23.03 -1.99 2.00
N LEU A 66 -22.90 -0.75 2.50
CA LEU A 66 -21.75 0.11 2.20
C LEU A 66 -20.44 -0.52 2.68
N SER A 67 -20.42 -1.11 3.88
CA SER A 67 -19.22 -1.74 4.44
C SER A 67 -18.80 -2.97 3.63
N ALA A 68 -19.74 -3.85 3.27
CA ALA A 68 -19.47 -5.02 2.45
C ALA A 68 -19.03 -4.65 1.02
N ALA A 69 -19.67 -3.64 0.41
CA ALA A 69 -19.28 -3.13 -0.91
C ALA A 69 -17.88 -2.49 -0.89
N ALA A 70 -17.49 -1.82 0.21
CA ALA A 70 -16.15 -1.26 0.37
C ALA A 70 -15.07 -2.34 0.38
N VAL A 71 -15.28 -3.48 1.06
CA VAL A 71 -14.35 -4.64 1.01
C VAL A 71 -14.20 -5.18 -0.41
N ILE A 72 -15.28 -5.24 -1.18
CA ILE A 72 -15.28 -5.81 -2.55
C ILE A 72 -14.64 -4.86 -3.57
N ALA A 73 -14.71 -3.54 -3.37
CA ALA A 73 -14.36 -2.54 -4.40
C ALA A 73 -13.69 -1.27 -3.84
N GLY A 74 -12.78 -1.43 -2.87
CA GLY A 74 -12.16 -0.33 -2.11
C GLY A 74 -11.60 0.82 -2.95
N ASP A 75 -10.96 0.54 -4.09
CA ASP A 75 -10.44 1.58 -4.99
C ASP A 75 -11.53 2.49 -5.57
N HIS A 76 -12.71 1.95 -5.84
CA HIS A 76 -13.87 2.74 -6.29
C HIS A 76 -14.52 3.54 -5.15
N PHE A 77 -14.37 3.12 -3.89
CA PHE A 77 -14.89 3.86 -2.74
C PHE A 77 -14.13 5.16 -2.44
N LYS A 78 -12.86 5.27 -2.88
CA LYS A 78 -11.97 6.42 -2.59
C LYS A 78 -12.54 7.77 -3.03
N ILE A 79 -13.27 7.83 -4.15
CA ILE A 79 -13.91 9.08 -4.62
C ILE A 79 -15.14 9.47 -3.79
N HIS A 80 -15.84 8.50 -3.18
CA HIS A 80 -17.07 8.72 -2.41
C HIS A 80 -16.80 9.08 -0.93
N LEU A 81 -15.56 8.98 -0.45
CA LEU A 81 -15.17 9.26 0.95
C LEU A 81 -15.61 10.64 1.47
N ASN A 82 -15.73 11.65 0.59
CA ASN A 82 -16.19 12.99 0.96
C ASN A 82 -17.68 13.02 1.39
N ALA A 83 -18.50 12.09 0.90
CA ALA A 83 -19.90 11.95 1.28
C ALA A 83 -20.09 10.86 2.36
N LEU A 84 -19.37 9.75 2.23
CA LEU A 84 -19.50 8.59 3.12
C LEU A 84 -19.02 8.87 4.56
N VAL A 85 -17.86 9.51 4.73
CA VAL A 85 -17.26 9.72 6.06
C VAL A 85 -18.13 10.65 6.94
N PRO A 86 -18.61 11.82 6.49
CA PRO A 86 -19.50 12.66 7.29
C PRO A 86 -20.84 11.97 7.60
N ALA A 87 -21.40 11.21 6.65
CA ALA A 87 -22.62 10.47 6.86
C ALA A 87 -22.45 9.39 7.94
N ALA A 88 -21.38 8.58 7.87
CA ALA A 88 -21.09 7.58 8.89
C ALA A 88 -20.89 8.20 10.29
N VAL A 89 -20.18 9.33 10.40
CA VAL A 89 -20.02 10.07 11.66
C VAL A 89 -21.36 10.51 12.26
N GLU A 90 -22.30 11.05 11.46
CA GLU A 90 -23.64 11.42 11.94
C GLU A 90 -24.50 10.19 12.34
N ARG A 91 -24.16 8.98 11.89
CA ARG A 91 -24.80 7.72 12.33
C ARG A 91 -24.20 7.13 13.62
N LEU A 92 -22.98 7.52 14.01
CA LEU A 92 -22.48 7.29 15.38
C LEU A 92 -23.36 7.98 16.45
N GLY A 93 -24.19 8.96 16.05
CA GLY A 93 -25.10 9.67 16.94
C GLY A 93 -26.45 8.98 17.18
N ASP A 94 -26.76 7.90 16.47
CA ASP A 94 -28.11 7.32 16.40
C ASP A 94 -28.64 6.83 17.75
N GLY A 95 -29.97 6.79 17.93
CA GLY A 95 -30.59 6.27 19.13
C GLY A 95 -30.42 4.75 19.34
N LYS A 96 -30.24 3.97 18.28
CA LYS A 96 -30.19 2.50 18.29
C LYS A 96 -28.75 1.99 18.17
N GLN A 97 -28.33 1.16 19.13
CA GLN A 97 -26.97 0.58 19.16
C GLN A 97 -26.56 -0.10 17.83
N PRO A 98 -27.40 -0.92 17.15
CA PRO A 98 -27.00 -1.56 15.89
C PRO A 98 -26.67 -0.60 14.74
N VAL A 99 -27.29 0.58 14.69
CA VAL A 99 -26.96 1.62 13.68
C VAL A 99 -25.60 2.23 13.98
N ARG A 100 -25.28 2.47 15.26
CA ARG A 100 -23.98 2.98 15.70
C ARG A 100 -22.86 1.96 15.46
N ASP A 101 -23.12 0.68 15.73
CA ASP A 101 -22.14 -0.39 15.48
C ASP A 101 -21.90 -0.58 13.97
N ALA A 102 -22.93 -0.53 13.14
CA ALA A 102 -22.79 -0.54 11.68
C ALA A 102 -22.03 0.69 11.14
N ALA A 103 -22.24 1.87 11.72
CA ALA A 103 -21.50 3.08 11.39
C ALA A 103 -20.03 3.01 11.82
N ARG A 104 -19.75 2.45 13.00
CA ARG A 104 -18.38 2.15 13.48
C ARG A 104 -17.68 1.18 12.52
N GLN A 105 -18.36 0.08 12.15
CA GLN A 105 -17.80 -0.92 11.24
C GLN A 105 -17.50 -0.32 9.86
N LEU A 106 -18.41 0.50 9.30
CA LEU A 106 -18.17 1.20 8.05
C LEU A 106 -16.94 2.10 8.14
N LEU A 107 -16.77 2.88 9.22
CA LEU A 107 -15.58 3.71 9.40
C LEU A 107 -14.28 2.88 9.50
N VAL A 108 -14.30 1.78 10.25
CA VAL A 108 -13.14 0.86 10.36
C VAL A 108 -12.83 0.23 8.98
N THR A 109 -13.82 -0.25 8.24
CA THR A 109 -13.58 -0.83 6.91
C THR A 109 -13.15 0.21 5.88
N LEU A 110 -13.58 1.47 5.99
CA LEU A 110 -13.00 2.55 5.18
C LEU A 110 -11.52 2.80 5.53
N MET A 111 -11.09 2.61 6.78
CA MET A 111 -9.66 2.61 7.17
C MET A 111 -8.92 1.41 6.56
N GLU A 112 -9.51 0.22 6.57
CA GLU A 112 -8.92 -1.01 5.99
C GLU A 112 -8.66 -0.91 4.47
N VAL A 113 -9.55 -0.25 3.71
CA VAL A 113 -9.45 -0.14 2.25
C VAL A 113 -8.84 1.19 1.74
N SER A 114 -8.45 2.07 2.67
CA SER A 114 -7.78 3.36 2.39
C SER A 114 -6.50 3.45 3.25
N LEU A 115 -6.24 4.61 3.86
CA LEU A 115 -5.22 4.76 4.90
C LEU A 115 -5.93 5.15 6.21
N PRO A 116 -5.74 4.41 7.33
CA PRO A 116 -6.38 4.70 8.61
C PRO A 116 -6.25 6.15 9.06
N THR A 117 -5.05 6.73 8.98
CA THR A 117 -4.79 8.14 9.34
C THR A 117 -5.70 9.10 8.58
N ILE A 118 -5.82 8.98 7.25
CA ILE A 118 -6.67 9.88 6.42
C ILE A 118 -8.15 9.80 6.81
N ILE A 119 -8.66 8.60 7.08
CA ILE A 119 -10.07 8.40 7.45
C ILE A 119 -10.33 8.95 8.86
N VAL A 120 -9.39 8.74 9.79
CA VAL A 120 -9.48 9.23 11.18
C VAL A 120 -9.40 10.76 11.25
N GLU A 121 -8.48 11.40 10.54
CA GLU A 121 -8.41 12.86 10.47
C GLU A 121 -9.69 13.46 9.86
N ARG A 122 -10.14 12.90 8.73
CA ARG A 122 -11.35 13.35 8.05
C ARG A 122 -12.59 13.19 8.92
N ALA A 123 -12.79 12.02 9.54
CA ALA A 123 -13.91 11.79 10.45
C ALA A 123 -13.81 12.67 11.71
N GLY A 124 -12.61 12.83 12.25
CA GLY A 124 -12.32 13.68 13.41
C GLY A 124 -12.74 15.14 13.22
N SER A 125 -12.56 15.69 12.01
CA SER A 125 -13.00 17.05 11.67
C SER A 125 -14.52 17.30 11.84
N TYR A 126 -15.34 16.24 11.79
CA TYR A 126 -16.78 16.29 12.06
C TYR A 126 -17.14 15.79 13.47
N ALA A 127 -16.31 14.90 14.04
CA ALA A 127 -16.65 14.12 15.22
C ALA A 127 -16.11 14.69 16.54
N TRP A 128 -14.86 15.19 16.60
CA TRP A 128 -14.19 15.51 17.87
C TRP A 128 -14.95 16.52 18.73
N THR A 129 -15.48 17.57 18.10
CA THR A 129 -16.21 18.66 18.74
C THR A 129 -17.72 18.59 18.52
N HIS A 130 -18.25 17.45 18.03
CA HIS A 130 -19.63 17.37 17.58
C HIS A 130 -20.65 17.63 18.70
N LYS A 131 -21.74 18.36 18.39
CA LYS A 131 -22.82 18.71 19.33
C LYS A 131 -23.39 17.50 20.09
N SER A 132 -23.55 16.35 19.43
CA SER A 132 -24.06 15.13 20.05
C SER A 132 -22.94 14.39 20.79
N TRP A 133 -23.06 14.28 22.11
CA TRP A 133 -22.10 13.54 22.94
C TRP A 133 -21.93 12.08 22.52
N ARG A 134 -23.00 11.45 21.97
CA ARG A 134 -22.93 10.08 21.42
C ARG A 134 -21.97 9.97 20.24
N VAL A 135 -21.96 10.96 19.34
CA VAL A 135 -21.00 10.98 18.22
C VAL A 135 -19.57 11.08 18.75
N ARG A 136 -19.31 11.96 19.73
CA ARG A 136 -17.97 12.11 20.32
C ARG A 136 -17.51 10.82 20.98
N GLU A 137 -18.33 10.26 21.88
CA GLU A 137 -18.14 8.98 22.58
C GLU A 137 -17.88 7.81 21.63
N GLU A 138 -18.76 7.60 20.65
CA GLU A 138 -18.69 6.48 19.73
C GLU A 138 -17.57 6.64 18.70
N PHE A 139 -17.20 7.88 18.35
CA PHE A 139 -16.02 8.11 17.55
C PHE A 139 -14.74 7.78 18.32
N VAL A 140 -14.60 8.17 19.59
CA VAL A 140 -13.41 7.74 20.36
C VAL A 140 -13.40 6.22 20.64
N ARG A 141 -14.55 5.53 20.73
CA ARG A 141 -14.61 4.05 20.65
C ARG A 141 -14.17 3.50 19.28
N THR A 142 -14.51 4.19 18.20
CA THR A 142 -14.07 3.84 16.83
C THR A 142 -12.55 3.96 16.72
N VAL A 143 -11.93 5.06 17.20
CA VAL A 143 -10.46 5.20 17.12
C VAL A 143 -9.74 4.29 18.11
N ALA A 144 -10.31 3.97 19.28
CA ALA A 144 -9.73 2.96 20.18
C ALA A 144 -9.66 1.58 19.49
N THR A 145 -10.72 1.24 18.74
CA THR A 145 -10.76 0.04 17.89
C THR A 145 -9.71 0.10 16.78
N ALA A 146 -9.59 1.25 16.10
CA ALA A 146 -8.58 1.48 15.05
C ALA A 146 -7.14 1.37 15.60
N VAL A 147 -6.86 1.91 16.80
CA VAL A 147 -5.56 1.74 17.49
C VAL A 147 -5.29 0.26 17.76
N GLY A 148 -6.28 -0.49 18.27
CA GLY A 148 -6.14 -1.93 18.51
C GLY A 148 -5.93 -2.79 17.25
N LEU A 149 -6.26 -2.28 16.06
CA LEU A 149 -6.12 -2.96 14.77
C LEU A 149 -4.88 -2.52 13.97
N PHE A 150 -4.53 -1.23 13.99
CA PHE A 150 -3.54 -0.62 13.10
C PHE A 150 -2.26 -0.13 13.81
N ALA A 151 -2.12 -0.27 15.13
CA ALA A 151 -0.92 0.20 15.86
C ALA A 151 0.40 -0.41 15.36
N SER A 152 0.39 -1.61 14.79
CA SER A 152 1.57 -2.26 14.20
C SER A 152 1.90 -1.79 12.78
N THR A 153 1.00 -1.07 12.10
CA THR A 153 1.16 -0.64 10.70
C THR A 153 1.25 0.88 10.54
N GLU A 154 0.47 1.67 11.29
CA GLU A 154 0.49 3.15 11.26
C GLU A 154 0.84 3.76 12.62
N LEU A 155 2.14 3.80 12.97
CA LEU A 155 2.65 4.53 14.14
C LEU A 155 2.22 6.03 14.21
N PRO A 156 2.11 6.79 13.09
CA PRO A 156 1.64 8.18 13.14
C PRO A 156 0.23 8.33 13.74
N LEU A 157 -0.63 7.33 13.55
CA LEU A 157 -2.03 7.35 13.98
C LEU A 157 -2.15 7.62 15.49
N GLN A 158 -1.32 6.98 16.31
CA GLN A 158 -1.35 7.16 17.77
C GLN A 158 -0.95 8.58 18.18
N ARG A 159 0.06 9.18 17.53
CA ARG A 159 0.51 10.56 17.81
C ARG A 159 -0.55 11.60 17.42
N VAL A 160 -1.17 11.44 16.24
CA VAL A 160 -2.26 12.32 15.76
C VAL A 160 -3.49 12.22 16.68
N LEU A 161 -3.81 11.04 17.19
CA LEU A 161 -4.97 10.79 18.04
C LEU A 161 -4.83 11.27 19.49
N LEU A 162 -3.63 11.25 20.07
CA LEU A 162 -3.45 11.44 21.51
C LEU A 162 -3.94 12.82 21.98
N SER A 163 -3.60 13.91 21.27
CA SER A 163 -4.02 15.25 21.68
C SER A 163 -5.55 15.46 21.66
N PRO A 164 -6.30 15.11 20.59
CA PRO A 164 -7.78 15.12 20.62
C PRO A 164 -8.39 14.25 21.73
N VAL A 165 -7.86 13.05 21.99
CA VAL A 165 -8.39 12.16 23.03
C VAL A 165 -8.14 12.74 24.44
N LEU A 166 -6.99 13.37 24.67
CA LEU A 166 -6.69 14.08 25.92
C LEU A 166 -7.56 15.32 26.13
N GLN A 167 -8.03 15.99 25.06
CA GLN A 167 -9.03 17.06 25.20
C GLN A 167 -10.38 16.52 25.66
N LEU A 168 -10.81 15.35 25.16
CA LEU A 168 -12.06 14.70 25.56
C LEU A 168 -12.07 14.17 27.01
N MET A 169 -10.92 14.08 27.68
CA MET A 169 -10.87 13.89 29.14
C MET A 169 -11.56 15.02 29.94
N ASN A 170 -11.74 16.20 29.33
CA ASN A 170 -12.44 17.33 29.94
C ASN A 170 -13.88 17.53 29.40
N ASP A 171 -14.42 16.56 28.65
CA ASP A 171 -15.80 16.65 28.12
C ASP A 171 -16.84 16.79 29.24
N LEU A 172 -17.90 17.56 29.02
CA LEU A 172 -19.00 17.72 29.98
C LEU A 172 -19.70 16.38 30.33
N ASN A 173 -19.85 15.48 29.35
CA ASN A 173 -20.52 14.20 29.52
C ASN A 173 -19.54 13.11 29.98
N LYS A 174 -19.88 12.43 31.10
CA LYS A 174 -19.05 11.36 31.67
C LYS A 174 -18.79 10.22 30.68
N SER A 175 -19.76 9.84 29.85
CA SER A 175 -19.63 8.73 28.90
C SER A 175 -18.55 8.99 27.85
N VAL A 176 -18.34 10.26 27.46
CA VAL A 176 -17.26 10.68 26.56
C VAL A 176 -15.91 10.61 27.27
N ARG A 177 -15.82 11.07 28.53
CA ARG A 177 -14.59 10.96 29.35
C ARG A 177 -14.21 9.49 29.62
N ASP A 178 -15.18 8.66 30.01
CA ASP A 178 -14.97 7.22 30.23
C ASP A 178 -14.47 6.53 28.95
N ALA A 179 -14.98 6.92 27.77
CA ALA A 179 -14.52 6.40 26.48
C ALA A 179 -13.13 6.93 26.08
N ALA A 180 -12.80 8.19 26.40
CA ALA A 180 -11.46 8.75 26.22
C ALA A 180 -10.41 8.03 27.07
N ILE A 181 -10.73 7.74 28.34
CA ILE A 181 -9.90 6.88 29.21
C ILE A 181 -9.67 5.53 28.54
N SER A 182 -10.71 4.84 28.06
CA SER A 182 -10.51 3.53 27.44
C SER A 182 -9.82 3.54 26.07
N CYS A 183 -9.78 4.68 25.37
CA CYS A 183 -8.88 4.87 24.23
C CYS A 183 -7.42 5.04 24.66
N ILE A 184 -7.17 5.80 25.73
CA ILE A 184 -5.84 5.95 26.36
C ILE A 184 -5.32 4.59 26.88
N GLU A 185 -6.20 3.78 27.48
CA GLU A 185 -5.91 2.40 27.91
C GLU A 185 -5.50 1.50 26.72
N GLU A 186 -6.15 1.63 25.56
CA GLU A 186 -5.79 0.84 24.36
C GLU A 186 -4.52 1.37 23.69
N MET A 187 -4.27 2.69 23.67
CA MET A 187 -2.97 3.25 23.26
C MET A 187 -1.84 2.69 24.13
N TYR A 188 -2.00 2.72 25.46
CA TYR A 188 -1.03 2.16 26.40
C TYR A 188 -0.77 0.67 26.19
N LYS A 189 -1.81 -0.14 25.98
CA LYS A 189 -1.65 -1.58 25.69
C LYS A 189 -0.78 -1.89 24.49
N ASN A 190 -0.73 -1.00 23.49
CA ASN A 190 0.02 -1.19 22.25
C ASN A 190 1.37 -0.44 22.22
N MET A 191 1.52 0.68 22.95
CA MET A 191 2.78 1.46 23.04
C MET A 191 3.66 1.08 24.25
N GLY A 192 3.09 0.46 25.29
CA GLY A 192 3.80 0.11 26.52
C GLY A 192 4.37 1.33 27.26
N SER A 193 5.57 1.17 27.82
CA SER A 193 6.21 2.19 28.68
C SER A 193 6.49 3.52 27.97
N GLN A 194 6.73 3.52 26.65
CA GLN A 194 6.94 4.76 25.86
C GLN A 194 5.75 5.72 25.92
N PHE A 195 4.54 5.22 26.17
CA PHE A 195 3.34 6.03 26.31
C PHE A 195 3.43 7.02 27.50
N HIS A 196 4.11 6.65 28.60
CA HIS A 196 4.28 7.54 29.75
C HIS A 196 5.13 8.77 29.41
N GLU A 197 6.11 8.62 28.51
CA GLU A 197 6.94 9.74 28.04
C GLU A 197 6.14 10.67 27.11
N GLU A 198 5.35 10.10 26.20
CA GLU A 198 4.45 10.88 25.32
C GLU A 198 3.37 11.62 26.14
N LEU A 199 2.82 10.98 27.16
CA LEU A 199 1.85 11.58 28.08
C LEU A 199 2.44 12.76 28.87
N GLN A 200 3.74 12.70 29.20
CA GLN A 200 4.46 13.81 29.86
C GLN A 200 4.67 15.01 28.91
N ARG A 201 4.94 14.77 27.61
CA ARG A 201 5.10 15.84 26.60
C ARG A 201 3.85 16.74 26.49
N HIS A 202 2.67 16.23 26.84
CA HIS A 202 1.41 16.99 26.85
C HIS A 202 1.16 17.86 28.09
N ASN A 203 2.07 17.92 29.08
CA ASN A 203 2.00 18.85 30.24
C ASN A 203 0.65 18.83 30.99
N LEU A 204 0.07 17.64 31.18
CA LEU A 204 -1.30 17.46 31.67
C LEU A 204 -1.49 17.87 33.14
N PRO A 205 -2.69 18.35 33.53
CA PRO A 205 -3.02 18.65 34.92
C PRO A 205 -2.84 17.44 35.86
N SER A 206 -2.35 17.69 37.07
CA SER A 206 -2.00 16.62 38.03
C SER A 206 -3.17 15.75 38.50
N TYR A 207 -4.43 16.18 38.32
CA TYR A 207 -5.59 15.30 38.54
C TYR A 207 -5.74 14.28 37.42
N MET A 208 -5.58 14.71 36.16
CA MET A 208 -5.75 13.88 34.97
C MET A 208 -4.62 12.85 34.85
N LEU A 209 -3.37 13.24 35.14
CA LEU A 209 -2.25 12.29 35.21
C LEU A 209 -2.46 11.22 36.30
N LYS A 210 -3.02 11.60 37.47
CA LYS A 210 -3.35 10.63 38.53
C LYS A 210 -4.48 9.69 38.11
N GLU A 211 -5.52 10.21 37.46
CA GLU A 211 -6.63 9.40 36.96
C GLU A 211 -6.15 8.39 35.91
N ILE A 212 -5.43 8.86 34.88
CA ILE A 212 -4.84 8.03 33.83
C ILE A 212 -3.91 6.97 34.43
N ASN A 213 -2.90 7.37 35.23
CA ASN A 213 -1.97 6.39 35.80
C ASN A 213 -2.69 5.38 36.69
N SER A 214 -3.69 5.79 37.49
CA SER A 214 -4.48 4.85 38.30
C SER A 214 -5.32 3.84 37.49
N ARG A 215 -5.47 4.04 36.18
CA ARG A 215 -6.06 3.09 35.22
C ARG A 215 -4.97 2.25 34.56
N LEU A 216 -3.88 2.88 34.09
CA LEU A 216 -2.75 2.20 33.45
C LEU A 216 -2.03 1.24 34.42
N ASP A 217 -1.88 1.58 35.70
CA ASP A 217 -1.30 0.75 36.76
C ASP A 217 -2.06 -0.58 36.99
N LYS A 218 -3.31 -0.67 36.51
CA LYS A 218 -4.17 -1.87 36.61
C LYS A 218 -4.18 -2.69 35.32
N ILE A 219 -3.50 -2.22 34.28
CA ILE A 219 -3.40 -2.85 32.97
C ILE A 219 -1.99 -3.37 32.84
N GLU A 220 -1.84 -4.70 32.89
CA GLU A 220 -0.71 -5.32 32.20
C GLU A 220 -0.83 -4.90 30.72
N PRO A 221 0.13 -4.14 30.15
CA PRO A 221 0.11 -3.87 28.72
C PRO A 221 0.28 -5.18 27.95
N LYS A 222 0.12 -5.19 26.61
CA LYS A 222 0.52 -6.37 25.81
C LYS A 222 2.04 -6.46 25.75
N ALA A 223 2.64 -6.81 26.88
CA ALA A 223 4.07 -6.81 27.06
C ALA A 223 4.71 -7.88 26.16
N ARG A 224 5.61 -7.41 25.28
CA ARG A 224 6.85 -8.14 25.02
C ARG A 224 7.50 -8.32 26.40
N SER A 225 7.44 -9.55 26.93
CA SER A 225 7.25 -9.78 28.36
C SER A 225 8.42 -9.36 29.25
N SER A 226 8.24 -8.30 30.02
CA SER A 226 9.04 -8.02 31.21
C SER A 226 8.25 -7.16 32.19
N ASP A 227 7.86 -7.75 33.31
CA ASP A 227 8.19 -7.14 34.60
C ASP A 227 8.47 -8.22 35.65
N GLY A 228 9.37 -7.94 36.58
CA GLY A 228 9.80 -8.86 37.63
C GLY A 228 9.01 -8.66 38.91
N ALA A 229 8.69 -9.75 39.62
CA ALA A 229 7.97 -9.68 40.90
C ALA A 229 8.78 -8.90 41.97
N ARG A 230 8.42 -7.63 42.14
CA ARG A 230 8.93 -6.62 43.06
C ARG A 230 9.02 -7.11 44.51
N MET A 231 10.21 -7.50 44.96
CA MET A 231 10.48 -7.80 46.38
C MET A 231 10.83 -6.54 47.18
N GLN A 232 10.21 -6.40 48.35
CA GLN A 232 10.40 -5.25 49.23
C GLN A 232 11.69 -5.41 50.06
N PHE A 233 12.55 -4.39 50.06
CA PHE A 233 13.64 -4.31 51.04
C PHE A 233 13.08 -4.09 52.44
N LYS A 234 13.37 -5.02 53.36
CA LYS A 234 13.26 -4.78 54.81
C LYS A 234 14.61 -5.06 55.45
N VAL A 235 15.26 -4.01 55.94
CA VAL A 235 16.59 -4.09 56.54
C VAL A 235 16.50 -4.75 57.92
N MET A 236 17.37 -5.73 58.16
CA MET A 236 17.80 -6.12 59.51
C MET A 236 19.24 -6.66 59.45
N GLU A 237 20.03 -6.40 60.50
CA GLU A 237 21.46 -6.72 60.52
C GLU A 237 21.78 -8.15 61.02
N ARG A 238 23.07 -8.52 60.84
CA ARG A 238 23.95 -9.35 61.70
C ARG A 238 24.24 -10.83 61.38
N SER A 239 25.55 -11.08 61.52
CA SER A 239 26.25 -12.30 62.01
C SER A 239 26.28 -13.60 61.19
N VAL A 240 27.40 -13.79 60.50
CA VAL A 240 28.41 -14.86 60.74
C VAL A 240 27.90 -16.29 61.03
N SER A 241 28.15 -17.24 60.11
CA SER A 241 29.12 -18.33 60.39
C SER A 241 29.48 -19.16 59.13
N ALA A 242 30.54 -19.96 59.27
CA ALA A 242 31.31 -20.65 58.24
C ALA A 242 30.63 -21.88 57.55
N ASN A 243 30.85 -22.05 56.23
CA ASN A 243 31.74 -23.06 55.59
C ASN A 243 31.65 -24.56 56.01
N PRO A 244 32.21 -25.54 55.25
CA PRO A 244 31.93 -25.96 53.86
C PRO A 244 31.69 -27.50 53.70
N LYS A 245 31.28 -27.95 52.50
CA LYS A 245 31.73 -29.18 51.76
C LYS A 245 30.97 -29.25 50.41
N ARG A 246 31.58 -29.37 49.21
CA ARG A 246 32.59 -30.29 48.63
C ARG A 246 31.95 -31.54 47.99
N GLY A 247 31.71 -31.48 46.68
CA GLY A 247 31.29 -32.60 45.84
C GLY A 247 31.40 -32.28 44.34
N SER A 248 32.17 -33.06 43.58
CA SER A 248 32.49 -32.86 42.16
C SER A 248 33.02 -34.19 41.56
N PRO A 249 33.19 -34.37 40.24
CA PRO A 249 32.17 -34.37 39.20
C PRO A 249 32.18 -35.69 38.39
N ARG A 250 31.19 -35.98 37.52
CA ARG A 250 31.42 -36.88 36.36
C ARG A 250 30.39 -36.79 35.22
N LYS A 251 30.89 -37.15 34.02
CA LYS A 251 30.28 -36.99 32.69
C LYS A 251 29.24 -38.09 32.35
N LYS A 252 28.18 -37.70 31.64
CA LYS A 252 27.71 -38.22 30.32
C LYS A 252 26.56 -37.30 29.85
N SER A 253 26.43 -36.82 28.62
CA SER A 253 26.71 -37.37 27.29
C SER A 253 25.68 -38.41 26.83
N SER A 254 24.54 -37.93 26.35
CA SER A 254 23.62 -38.69 25.47
C SER A 254 22.88 -37.73 24.54
N THR A 255 23.49 -37.39 23.40
CA THR A 255 22.76 -36.79 22.28
C THR A 255 21.67 -37.76 21.83
N ARG A 256 20.45 -37.26 21.63
CA ARG A 256 19.43 -37.95 20.83
C ARG A 256 18.86 -36.96 19.83
N GLU A 257 19.27 -37.14 18.58
CA GLU A 257 18.60 -36.57 17.43
C GLU A 257 17.21 -37.21 17.34
N ASN A 258 16.19 -36.41 17.01
CA ASN A 258 14.92 -36.89 16.50
C ASN A 258 14.58 -36.00 15.30
N THR A 259 14.85 -36.49 14.11
CA THR A 259 14.55 -35.79 12.86
C THR A 259 13.04 -35.83 12.60
N VAL A 260 12.40 -34.66 12.56
CA VAL A 260 11.02 -34.52 12.08
C VAL A 260 10.95 -33.40 11.04
N PHE A 261 10.26 -33.72 9.96
CA PHE A 261 9.90 -32.94 8.79
C PHE A 261 9.73 -31.41 8.97
N GLY A 262 10.29 -30.67 8.01
CA GLY A 262 9.54 -29.75 7.15
C GLY A 262 8.65 -28.70 7.81
N GLY A 263 9.23 -27.53 8.08
CA GLY A 263 8.50 -26.35 8.55
C GLY A 263 9.44 -25.16 8.67
N ASP A 264 9.90 -24.62 7.53
CA ASP A 264 10.80 -23.46 7.50
C ASP A 264 10.05 -22.27 8.11
N THR A 265 10.36 -21.97 9.37
CA THR A 265 9.48 -21.19 10.23
C THR A 265 9.78 -19.72 10.04
N ASP A 266 8.78 -18.96 9.60
CA ASP A 266 8.91 -17.52 9.39
C ASP A 266 9.41 -16.86 10.67
N ASN A 267 10.59 -16.24 10.60
CA ASN A 267 11.24 -15.54 11.72
C ASN A 267 10.57 -14.18 11.92
N THR A 268 9.26 -14.22 12.23
CA THR A 268 8.48 -13.08 12.69
C THR A 268 9.19 -12.42 13.88
N GLU A 269 9.37 -11.11 13.78
CA GLU A 269 10.37 -10.37 14.56
C GLU A 269 10.07 -10.40 16.07
N LYS A 270 10.82 -11.25 16.78
CA LYS A 270 10.96 -11.13 18.23
C LYS A 270 11.45 -9.71 18.57
N PRO A 271 11.04 -9.14 19.72
CA PRO A 271 11.71 -7.95 20.23
C PRO A 271 13.22 -8.20 20.31
N VAL A 272 14.01 -7.25 19.84
CA VAL A 272 15.30 -7.04 20.47
C VAL A 272 15.04 -6.24 21.74
N GLU A 273 15.51 -6.74 22.88
CA GLU A 273 15.32 -6.09 24.18
C GLU A 273 16.10 -4.77 24.23
N PRO A 274 15.51 -3.65 24.71
CA PRO A 274 16.21 -2.37 24.82
C PRO A 274 17.46 -2.46 25.71
N ILE A 275 18.59 -1.98 25.19
CA ILE A 275 19.89 -2.06 25.85
C ILE A 275 20.38 -0.66 26.16
N ARG A 276 20.11 -0.24 27.40
CA ARG A 276 20.52 1.08 27.92
C ARG A 276 22.03 1.09 28.20
N VAL A 277 22.71 2.10 27.69
CA VAL A 277 24.10 2.45 28.04
C VAL A 277 24.11 3.64 28.99
N HIS A 278 25.06 3.66 29.91
CA HIS A 278 25.11 4.57 31.06
C HIS A 278 26.22 5.63 30.94
N SER A 279 27.00 5.59 29.85
CA SER A 279 27.99 6.60 29.53
C SER A 279 28.35 6.59 28.04
N GLU A 280 28.78 7.74 27.53
CA GLU A 280 29.26 7.87 26.15
C GLU A 280 30.46 6.95 25.87
N LYS A 281 31.34 6.75 26.85
CA LYS A 281 32.46 5.80 26.78
C LYS A 281 32.00 4.34 26.71
N GLU A 282 30.79 4.00 27.14
CA GLU A 282 30.19 2.67 26.96
C GLU A 282 29.60 2.53 25.55
N LEU A 283 28.87 3.55 25.08
CA LEU A 283 28.31 3.59 23.73
C LEU A 283 29.40 3.41 22.65
N ILE A 284 30.50 4.17 22.73
CA ILE A 284 31.63 4.08 21.79
C ILE A 284 32.15 2.63 21.71
N ARG A 285 32.45 2.02 22.86
CA ARG A 285 32.99 0.64 22.93
C ARG A 285 32.02 -0.42 22.40
N GLU A 286 30.72 -0.25 22.63
CA GLU A 286 29.72 -1.17 22.07
C GLU A 286 29.61 -1.02 20.54
N ILE A 287 29.66 0.21 20.00
CA ILE A 287 29.66 0.43 18.54
C ILE A 287 30.95 -0.10 17.88
N GLU A 288 32.12 0.12 18.48
CA GLU A 288 33.40 -0.45 18.00
C GLU A 288 33.34 -1.99 17.93
N LYS A 289 32.81 -2.62 18.99
CA LYS A 289 32.60 -4.07 19.10
C LYS A 289 31.58 -4.59 18.07
N ILE A 290 30.51 -3.85 17.80
CA ILE A 290 29.54 -4.15 16.74
C ILE A 290 30.21 -4.07 15.36
N ALA A 291 30.95 -2.99 15.07
CA ALA A 291 31.66 -2.82 13.80
C ALA A 291 32.65 -3.97 13.53
N ALA A 292 33.38 -4.42 14.56
CA ALA A 292 34.28 -5.58 14.48
C ALA A 292 33.52 -6.92 14.30
N ALA A 293 32.31 -7.05 14.85
CA ALA A 293 31.45 -8.22 14.68
C ALA A 293 30.82 -8.31 13.28
N LEU A 294 30.59 -7.16 12.61
CA LEU A 294 30.01 -7.08 11.27
C LEU A 294 30.97 -7.46 10.12
N ASN A 295 32.27 -7.70 10.37
CA ASN A 295 33.21 -8.16 9.34
C ASN A 295 32.64 -9.42 8.62
N PRO A 296 32.45 -9.42 7.28
CA PRO A 296 31.86 -10.53 6.52
C PRO A 296 32.47 -11.93 6.75
N GLU A 297 33.73 -12.01 7.19
CA GLU A 297 34.41 -13.25 7.60
C GLU A 297 33.83 -13.90 8.86
N LYS A 298 33.12 -13.13 9.70
CA LYS A 298 32.41 -13.64 10.87
C LYS A 298 31.16 -14.41 10.48
N ASP A 299 30.77 -15.36 11.32
CA ASP A 299 29.58 -16.15 11.10
C ASP A 299 28.32 -15.28 10.96
N TRP A 300 27.42 -15.71 10.07
CA TRP A 300 26.21 -14.99 9.72
C TRP A 300 25.30 -14.72 10.93
N SER A 301 25.25 -15.63 11.91
CA SER A 301 24.45 -15.45 13.13
C SER A 301 25.02 -14.35 14.03
N ILE A 302 26.35 -14.25 14.13
CA ILE A 302 27.05 -13.18 14.85
C ILE A 302 26.78 -11.83 14.19
N ARG A 303 26.77 -11.78 12.85
CA ARG A 303 26.49 -10.56 12.08
C ARG A 303 25.03 -10.10 12.21
N ILE A 304 24.07 -11.01 12.22
CA ILE A 304 22.66 -10.70 12.51
C ILE A 304 22.50 -10.20 13.95
N ALA A 305 23.09 -10.88 14.93
CA ALA A 305 23.05 -10.44 16.33
C ALA A 305 23.73 -9.07 16.55
N ALA A 306 24.76 -8.74 15.78
CA ALA A 306 25.40 -7.42 15.81
C ALA A 306 24.50 -6.31 15.22
N MET A 307 23.71 -6.59 14.18
CA MET A 307 22.71 -5.63 13.66
C MET A 307 21.56 -5.42 14.65
N GLN A 308 21.03 -6.51 15.22
CA GLN A 308 20.03 -6.46 16.28
C GLN A 308 20.54 -5.69 17.51
N ARG A 309 21.83 -5.81 17.87
CA ARG A 309 22.45 -5.03 18.94
C ARG A 309 22.42 -3.51 18.68
N ILE A 310 22.43 -3.06 17.42
CA ILE A 310 22.24 -1.63 17.08
C ILE A 310 20.78 -1.23 17.34
N GLU A 311 19.80 -2.03 16.90
CA GLU A 311 18.37 -1.80 17.15
C GLU A 311 18.08 -1.69 18.66
N ALA A 312 18.66 -2.59 19.46
CA ALA A 312 18.57 -2.55 20.92
C ALA A 312 19.16 -1.30 21.56
N LEU A 313 20.28 -0.79 21.01
CA LEU A 313 20.91 0.45 21.49
C LEU A 313 20.02 1.66 21.15
N LEU A 314 19.43 1.73 19.96
CA LEU A 314 18.46 2.76 19.57
C LEU A 314 17.28 2.79 20.57
N TYR A 315 16.60 1.65 20.76
CA TYR A 315 15.50 1.53 21.72
C TYR A 315 15.94 1.72 23.20
N GLY A 316 17.24 1.64 23.47
CA GLY A 316 17.86 1.90 24.77
C GLY A 316 18.20 3.37 25.05
N GLY A 317 17.92 4.29 24.12
CA GLY A 317 18.27 5.71 24.25
C GLY A 317 19.68 6.06 23.77
N ALA A 318 20.29 5.26 22.89
CA ALA A 318 21.61 5.59 22.34
C ALA A 318 21.59 6.88 21.49
N ILE A 319 20.44 7.26 20.94
CA ILE A 319 20.26 8.48 20.14
C ILE A 319 20.42 9.77 20.97
N ASP A 320 20.22 9.72 22.29
CA ASP A 320 20.33 10.86 23.19
C ASP A 320 21.80 11.30 23.41
N TYR A 321 22.77 10.50 22.97
CA TYR A 321 24.20 10.78 23.10
C TYR A 321 24.73 11.54 21.87
N PRO A 322 25.34 12.74 22.02
CA PRO A 322 25.78 13.57 20.89
C PRO A 322 26.76 12.89 19.91
N SER A 323 27.57 11.94 20.38
CA SER A 323 28.46 11.14 19.52
C SER A 323 27.75 10.09 18.67
N PHE A 324 26.48 9.76 18.90
CA PHE A 324 25.78 8.68 18.20
C PHE A 324 25.76 8.86 16.68
N LEU A 325 25.48 10.08 16.19
CA LEU A 325 25.48 10.36 14.74
C LEU A 325 26.88 10.28 14.10
N MET A 326 27.95 10.48 14.88
CA MET A 326 29.32 10.25 14.43
C MET A 326 29.63 8.74 14.40
N LEU A 327 29.21 8.00 15.42
CA LEU A 327 29.39 6.55 15.53
C LEU A 327 28.60 5.80 14.44
N LEU A 328 27.39 6.23 14.12
CA LEU A 328 26.58 5.68 13.03
C LEU A 328 27.27 5.81 11.67
N LYS A 329 27.96 6.92 11.40
CA LYS A 329 28.74 7.11 10.16
C LYS A 329 29.90 6.10 10.05
N GLN A 330 30.46 5.62 11.16
CA GLN A 330 31.46 4.53 11.16
C GLN A 330 30.83 3.17 10.81
N LEU A 331 29.54 2.98 11.06
CA LEU A 331 28.79 1.77 10.72
C LEU A 331 28.31 1.72 9.25
N VAL A 332 28.32 2.84 8.51
CA VAL A 332 27.84 2.86 7.12
C VAL A 332 28.62 1.88 6.21
N PRO A 333 29.97 1.80 6.23
CA PRO A 333 30.70 0.80 5.45
C PRO A 333 30.39 -0.67 5.82
N PRO A 334 30.46 -1.13 7.09
CA PRO A 334 30.16 -2.52 7.42
C PRO A 334 28.68 -2.88 7.20
N LEU A 335 27.73 -1.96 7.36
CA LEU A 335 26.32 -2.19 7.02
C LEU A 335 26.09 -2.29 5.51
N SER A 336 26.78 -1.48 4.70
CA SER A 336 26.76 -1.61 3.23
C SER A 336 27.30 -2.96 2.74
N ALA A 337 28.25 -3.55 3.49
CA ALA A 337 28.71 -4.92 3.24
C ALA A 337 27.65 -5.98 3.58
N GLN A 338 26.82 -5.77 4.62
CA GLN A 338 25.73 -6.71 4.96
C GLN A 338 24.63 -6.71 3.91
N LEU A 339 24.27 -5.52 3.38
CA LEU A 339 23.36 -5.39 2.23
C LEU A 339 23.86 -6.15 0.99
N SER A 340 25.17 -6.36 0.88
CA SER A 340 25.83 -7.03 -0.27
C SER A 340 26.11 -8.52 -0.03
N ASP A 341 25.65 -9.12 1.08
CA ASP A 341 25.85 -10.55 1.36
C ASP A 341 24.96 -11.43 0.45
N ARG A 342 25.39 -12.67 0.22
CA ARG A 342 24.65 -13.67 -0.58
C ARG A 342 23.51 -14.33 0.20
N ARG A 343 23.50 -14.24 1.54
CA ARG A 343 22.43 -14.80 2.37
C ARG A 343 21.30 -13.80 2.55
N SER A 344 20.11 -14.17 2.06
CA SER A 344 18.89 -13.36 2.19
C SER A 344 18.54 -13.01 3.64
N SER A 345 18.87 -13.85 4.62
CA SER A 345 18.68 -13.57 6.05
C SER A 345 19.50 -12.38 6.56
N ILE A 346 20.75 -12.22 6.09
CA ILE A 346 21.61 -11.08 6.45
C ILE A 346 21.08 -9.81 5.77
N VAL A 347 20.76 -9.88 4.48
CA VAL A 347 20.26 -8.73 3.73
C VAL A 347 18.90 -8.26 4.26
N LYS A 348 18.02 -9.18 4.68
CA LYS A 348 16.78 -8.89 5.41
C LYS A 348 17.04 -8.10 6.70
N GLN A 349 17.90 -8.60 7.60
CA GLN A 349 18.19 -7.91 8.86
C GLN A 349 18.85 -6.54 8.61
N ALA A 350 19.73 -6.42 7.61
CA ALA A 350 20.32 -5.14 7.23
C ALA A 350 19.24 -4.14 6.76
N CYS A 351 18.29 -4.57 5.91
CA CYS A 351 17.16 -3.75 5.50
C CYS A 351 16.24 -3.40 6.68
N HIS A 352 15.99 -4.31 7.62
CA HIS A 352 15.23 -4.04 8.85
C HIS A 352 15.92 -2.96 9.69
N LEU A 353 17.22 -3.10 9.96
CA LEU A 353 17.99 -2.12 10.71
C LEU A 353 17.97 -0.72 10.03
N LEU A 354 18.08 -0.65 8.71
CA LEU A 354 17.95 0.63 8.01
C LEU A 354 16.54 1.23 8.11
N ASN A 355 15.49 0.40 8.14
CA ASN A 355 14.11 0.85 8.39
C ASN A 355 13.99 1.45 9.80
N VAL A 356 14.52 0.78 10.83
CA VAL A 356 14.52 1.28 12.21
C VAL A 356 15.30 2.59 12.29
N LEU A 357 16.54 2.64 11.78
CA LEU A 357 17.36 3.86 11.74
C LEU A 357 16.64 5.03 11.08
N SER A 358 15.95 4.81 9.95
CA SER A 358 15.20 5.88 9.26
C SER A 358 14.01 6.41 10.07
N LYS A 359 13.34 5.56 10.86
CA LYS A 359 12.19 5.93 11.69
C LYS A 359 12.57 6.65 12.98
N GLU A 360 13.64 6.21 13.64
CA GLU A 360 14.08 6.78 14.92
C GLU A 360 14.87 8.09 14.75
N LEU A 361 15.59 8.25 13.64
CA LEU A 361 16.49 9.41 13.41
C LEU A 361 15.94 10.44 12.41
N LEU A 362 14.96 10.06 11.58
CA LEU A 362 14.30 10.94 10.60
C LEU A 362 15.34 11.72 9.74
N GLY A 363 15.40 13.05 9.89
CA GLY A 363 16.30 13.91 9.13
C GLY A 363 17.79 13.66 9.40
N ASP A 364 18.18 13.27 10.62
CA ASP A 364 19.58 12.99 10.96
C ASP A 364 20.13 11.74 10.24
N PHE A 365 19.25 10.91 9.66
CA PHE A 365 19.64 9.78 8.83
C PHE A 365 19.88 10.13 7.35
N GLU A 366 19.46 11.30 6.86
CA GLU A 366 19.47 11.65 5.43
C GLU A 366 20.84 11.47 4.76
N ALA A 367 21.90 11.94 5.42
CA ALA A 367 23.28 11.82 4.92
C ALA A 367 23.79 10.36 4.84
N SER A 368 23.22 9.45 5.63
CA SER A 368 23.51 8.01 5.57
C SER A 368 22.62 7.32 4.53
N ALA A 369 21.35 7.72 4.44
CA ALA A 369 20.39 7.25 3.45
C ALA A 369 20.84 7.53 2.00
N GLU A 370 21.42 8.70 1.73
CA GLU A 370 22.06 9.02 0.43
C GLU A 370 23.12 7.99 0.00
N ILE A 371 23.81 7.36 0.97
CA ILE A 371 24.85 6.34 0.71
C ILE A 371 24.23 4.95 0.55
N PHE A 372 23.18 4.62 1.32
CA PHE A 372 22.54 3.31 1.28
C PHE A 372 21.62 3.10 0.07
N ILE A 373 20.87 4.12 -0.38
CA ILE A 373 19.91 3.97 -1.50
C ILE A 373 20.58 3.46 -2.80
N PRO A 374 21.75 3.97 -3.23
CA PRO A 374 22.49 3.43 -4.38
C PRO A 374 22.99 1.98 -4.22
N VAL A 375 23.11 1.48 -2.99
CA VAL A 375 23.38 0.06 -2.71
C VAL A 375 22.09 -0.74 -2.87
N LEU A 376 20.98 -0.26 -2.28
CA LEU A 376 19.66 -0.90 -2.33
C LEU A 376 19.12 -1.01 -3.76
N PHE A 377 19.35 -0.04 -4.64
CA PHE A 377 18.97 -0.13 -6.08
C PHE A 377 19.55 -1.37 -6.79
N LYS A 378 20.75 -1.81 -6.40
CA LYS A 378 21.37 -3.02 -6.97
C LYS A 378 20.68 -4.31 -6.50
N LEU A 379 19.98 -4.26 -5.36
CA LEU A 379 19.25 -5.38 -4.78
C LEU A 379 17.82 -5.47 -5.32
N VAL A 380 17.17 -4.33 -5.58
CA VAL A 380 15.83 -4.24 -6.19
C VAL A 380 15.73 -4.99 -7.53
N VAL A 381 16.85 -5.18 -8.24
CA VAL A 381 16.90 -5.86 -9.55
C VAL A 381 17.37 -7.32 -9.51
N ILE A 382 17.67 -7.90 -8.34
CA ILE A 382 18.14 -9.30 -8.30
C ILE A 382 16.99 -10.30 -8.32
N THR A 383 17.24 -11.46 -8.92
CA THR A 383 16.23 -12.53 -9.11
C THR A 383 15.78 -13.22 -7.81
N VAL A 384 16.48 -12.99 -6.69
CA VAL A 384 16.06 -13.46 -5.36
C VAL A 384 14.98 -12.51 -4.83
N LEU A 385 13.72 -12.80 -5.20
CA LEU A 385 12.55 -11.97 -4.91
C LEU A 385 12.51 -11.43 -3.47
N VAL A 386 12.73 -12.29 -2.48
CA VAL A 386 12.68 -11.91 -1.05
C VAL A 386 13.74 -10.88 -0.64
N ILE A 387 14.84 -10.74 -1.40
CA ILE A 387 15.84 -9.68 -1.22
C ILE A 387 15.39 -8.41 -1.97
N ALA A 388 14.92 -8.53 -3.21
CA ALA A 388 14.44 -7.40 -4.00
C ALA A 388 13.26 -6.67 -3.31
N GLU A 389 12.30 -7.42 -2.78
CA GLU A 389 11.19 -6.91 -1.95
C GLU A 389 11.68 -6.27 -0.65
N SER A 390 12.68 -6.86 0.02
CA SER A 390 13.25 -6.29 1.25
C SER A 390 13.95 -4.94 0.96
N ALA A 391 14.66 -4.83 -0.15
CA ALA A 391 15.35 -3.62 -0.56
C ALA A 391 14.38 -2.54 -1.06
N ASP A 392 13.34 -2.92 -1.80
CA ASP A 392 12.27 -2.01 -2.26
C ASP A 392 11.49 -1.43 -1.08
N ASN A 393 11.05 -2.27 -0.14
CA ASN A 393 10.42 -1.82 1.11
C ASN A 393 11.37 -0.99 1.98
N CYS A 394 12.68 -1.26 1.94
CA CYS A 394 13.69 -0.45 2.62
C CYS A 394 13.77 0.98 2.05
N ILE A 395 13.94 1.11 0.72
CA ILE A 395 13.94 2.42 0.04
C ILE A 395 12.62 3.15 0.30
N LYS A 396 11.47 2.48 0.15
CA LYS A 396 10.15 3.06 0.40
C LYS A 396 9.91 3.46 1.86
N THR A 397 10.62 2.88 2.83
CA THR A 397 10.55 3.31 4.22
C THR A 397 11.45 4.52 4.45
N ILE A 398 12.69 4.49 3.96
CA ILE A 398 13.63 5.60 4.04
C ILE A 398 13.03 6.87 3.41
N LEU A 399 12.48 6.78 2.19
CA LEU A 399 11.92 7.92 1.47
C LEU A 399 10.68 8.56 2.13
N ARG A 400 9.99 7.86 3.04
CA ARG A 400 8.86 8.40 3.82
C ARG A 400 9.30 9.11 5.10
N ASN A 401 10.47 8.78 5.64
CA ASN A 401 10.94 9.30 6.94
C ASN A 401 12.10 10.32 6.79
N CYS A 402 12.82 10.30 5.66
CA CYS A 402 14.02 11.09 5.41
C CYS A 402 13.88 11.90 4.11
N LYS A 403 14.09 13.21 4.15
CA LYS A 403 13.93 14.14 3.01
C LYS A 403 15.20 14.21 2.15
N VAL A 404 15.64 13.05 1.64
CA VAL A 404 16.87 12.86 0.83
C VAL A 404 16.80 13.49 -0.58
N SER A 405 16.49 14.79 -0.67
CA SER A 405 16.27 15.55 -1.91
C SER A 405 17.36 15.37 -2.97
N ARG A 406 18.62 15.20 -2.55
CA ARG A 406 19.79 14.99 -3.43
C ARG A 406 19.76 13.65 -4.16
N ILE A 407 19.05 12.63 -3.67
CA ILE A 407 18.91 11.35 -4.36
C ILE A 407 17.92 11.41 -5.53
N LEU A 408 17.06 12.42 -5.59
CA LEU A 408 16.05 12.58 -6.64
C LEU A 408 16.66 12.71 -8.04
N SER A 409 17.82 13.35 -8.19
CA SER A 409 18.51 13.41 -9.48
C SER A 409 19.02 12.04 -9.94
N LEU A 410 19.46 11.17 -9.02
CA LEU A 410 19.84 9.80 -9.33
C LEU A 410 18.59 8.95 -9.64
N ILE A 411 17.50 9.09 -8.87
CA ILE A 411 16.21 8.45 -9.17
C ILE A 411 15.76 8.80 -10.58
N ALA A 412 15.78 10.09 -10.95
CA ALA A 412 15.38 10.56 -12.27
C ALA A 412 16.30 10.07 -13.39
N ASP A 413 17.62 9.98 -13.17
CA ASP A 413 18.53 9.39 -14.15
C ASP A 413 18.28 7.89 -14.35
N MET A 414 18.23 7.12 -13.26
CA MET A 414 17.95 5.69 -13.29
C MET A 414 16.57 5.37 -13.88
N ALA A 415 15.55 6.19 -13.60
CA ALA A 415 14.20 6.06 -14.18
C ALA A 415 14.18 6.20 -15.71
N LYS A 416 15.04 7.06 -16.27
CA LYS A 416 15.14 7.31 -17.71
C LYS A 416 16.06 6.34 -18.43
N ASN A 417 17.23 6.07 -17.83
CA ASN A 417 18.39 5.56 -18.55
C ASN A 417 18.83 4.12 -18.16
N ASP A 418 18.32 3.54 -17.06
CA ASP A 418 18.78 2.22 -16.66
C ASP A 418 18.27 1.08 -17.56
N ARG A 419 19.08 0.03 -17.72
CA ARG A 419 18.73 -1.13 -18.55
C ARG A 419 17.60 -1.97 -17.94
N SER A 420 17.48 -2.04 -16.62
CA SER A 420 16.45 -2.82 -15.94
C SER A 420 15.12 -2.10 -15.94
N ALA A 421 14.13 -2.66 -16.65
CA ALA A 421 12.75 -2.17 -16.64
C ALA A 421 12.17 -2.12 -15.21
N VAL A 422 12.53 -3.09 -14.36
CA VAL A 422 12.11 -3.14 -12.95
C VAL A 422 12.65 -1.94 -12.19
N LEU A 423 13.92 -1.55 -12.41
CA LEU A 423 14.48 -0.37 -11.75
C LEU A 423 13.90 0.93 -12.31
N ARG A 424 13.64 1.01 -13.63
CA ARG A 424 12.96 2.18 -14.20
C ARG A 424 11.55 2.37 -13.63
N ALA A 425 10.79 1.29 -13.49
CA ALA A 425 9.46 1.31 -12.86
C ALA A 425 9.55 1.71 -11.38
N ARG A 426 10.43 1.06 -10.60
CA ARG A 426 10.61 1.38 -9.17
C ARG A 426 11.14 2.79 -8.94
N CYS A 427 12.02 3.33 -9.78
CA CYS A 427 12.44 4.73 -9.69
C CYS A 427 11.30 5.70 -10.02
N CYS A 428 10.36 5.35 -10.90
CA CYS A 428 9.13 6.13 -11.05
C CYS A 428 8.24 6.09 -9.79
N GLU A 429 8.17 4.94 -9.08
CA GLU A 429 7.48 4.84 -7.79
C GLU A 429 8.17 5.66 -6.69
N TYR A 430 9.50 5.64 -6.65
CA TYR A 430 10.29 6.42 -5.68
C TYR A 430 10.16 7.92 -5.92
N ALA A 431 10.14 8.37 -7.18
CA ALA A 431 9.89 9.77 -7.52
C ALA A 431 8.47 10.21 -7.13
N LEU A 432 7.46 9.38 -7.42
CA LEU A 432 6.07 9.59 -6.98
C LEU A 432 6.00 9.69 -5.44
N LEU A 433 6.60 8.75 -4.72
CA LEU A 433 6.57 8.70 -3.26
C LEU A 433 7.24 9.92 -2.60
N ILE A 434 8.37 10.40 -3.17
CA ILE A 434 8.99 11.66 -2.73
C ILE A 434 8.02 12.83 -2.95
N LEU A 435 7.29 12.84 -4.06
CA LEU A 435 6.33 13.91 -4.36
C LEU A 435 5.07 13.83 -3.48
N GLU A 436 4.64 12.64 -3.08
CA GLU A 436 3.49 12.44 -2.18
C GLU A 436 3.78 12.92 -0.74
N TYR A 437 5.01 12.72 -0.24
CA TYR A 437 5.36 13.01 1.15
C TYR A 437 6.08 14.36 1.33
N TRP A 438 6.74 14.88 0.29
CA TRP A 438 7.61 16.07 0.39
C TRP A 438 7.33 17.14 -0.68
N ALA A 439 6.12 17.19 -1.26
CA ALA A 439 5.72 18.22 -2.24
C ALA A 439 6.05 19.66 -1.82
N ASP A 440 5.77 20.01 -0.56
CA ASP A 440 5.95 21.37 -0.02
C ASP A 440 7.42 21.72 0.30
N ALA A 441 8.34 20.76 0.21
CA ALA A 441 9.75 21.00 0.48
C ALA A 441 10.37 21.88 -0.62
N PRO A 442 11.13 22.94 -0.27
CA PRO A 442 11.67 23.86 -1.25
C PRO A 442 12.61 23.18 -2.25
N GLU A 443 13.37 22.16 -1.83
CA GLU A 443 14.25 21.42 -2.73
C GLU A 443 13.47 20.63 -3.80
N ILE A 444 12.28 20.12 -3.45
CA ILE A 444 11.39 19.39 -4.36
C ILE A 444 10.65 20.35 -5.30
N GLN A 445 10.27 21.54 -4.81
CA GLN A 445 9.74 22.64 -5.63
C GLN A 445 10.72 23.07 -6.74
N HIS A 446 12.00 23.24 -6.40
CA HIS A 446 13.05 23.52 -7.39
C HIS A 446 13.32 22.32 -8.33
N ALA A 447 13.08 21.09 -7.88
CA ALA A 447 13.24 19.87 -8.69
C ALA A 447 12.12 19.61 -9.71
N SER A 448 11.11 20.48 -9.83
CA SER A 448 9.99 20.34 -10.78
C SER A 448 10.42 20.03 -12.23
N GLY A 449 11.55 20.58 -12.71
CA GLY A 449 12.10 20.24 -14.04
C GLY A 449 12.61 18.79 -14.18
N LEU A 450 13.15 18.20 -13.10
CA LEU A 450 13.57 16.79 -13.11
C LEU A 450 12.36 15.86 -13.23
N TYR A 451 11.23 16.22 -12.62
CA TYR A 451 9.96 15.51 -12.78
C TYR A 451 9.41 15.64 -14.21
N GLU A 452 9.46 16.82 -14.83
CA GLU A 452 9.04 16.99 -16.24
C GLU A 452 9.83 16.05 -17.17
N ASP A 453 11.16 16.03 -17.05
CA ASP A 453 12.04 15.15 -17.84
C ASP A 453 11.80 13.67 -17.57
N LEU A 454 11.69 13.28 -16.30
CA LEU A 454 11.42 11.89 -15.88
C LEU A 454 10.11 11.41 -16.49
N ILE A 455 9.02 12.13 -16.24
CA ILE A 455 7.70 11.77 -16.74
C ILE A 455 7.71 11.70 -18.27
N LYS A 456 8.28 12.71 -18.95
CA LYS A 456 8.32 12.77 -20.42
C LYS A 456 8.99 11.57 -21.07
N CYS A 457 10.05 11.06 -20.46
CA CYS A 457 10.71 9.84 -20.92
C CYS A 457 9.88 8.60 -20.56
N CYS A 458 9.51 8.45 -19.29
CA CYS A 458 8.96 7.20 -18.76
C CYS A 458 7.51 6.92 -19.22
N VAL A 459 6.70 7.94 -19.58
CA VAL A 459 5.36 7.68 -20.21
C VAL A 459 5.47 7.08 -21.61
N ALA A 460 6.64 7.21 -22.26
CA ALA A 460 6.95 6.64 -23.57
C ALA A 460 7.85 5.39 -23.51
N ASP A 461 8.14 4.86 -22.32
CA ASP A 461 9.00 3.67 -22.13
C ASP A 461 8.47 2.46 -22.92
N ALA A 462 9.36 1.56 -23.35
CA ALA A 462 8.98 0.32 -24.04
C ALA A 462 8.08 -0.59 -23.17
N MET A 463 8.24 -0.57 -21.84
CA MET A 463 7.58 -1.46 -20.90
C MET A 463 6.32 -0.83 -20.28
N SER A 464 5.22 -1.60 -20.29
CA SER A 464 3.89 -1.14 -19.84
C SER A 464 3.84 -0.71 -18.37
N GLU A 465 4.57 -1.40 -17.50
CA GLU A 465 4.68 -1.11 -16.06
C GLU A 465 5.32 0.26 -15.82
N VAL A 466 6.47 0.53 -16.44
CA VAL A 466 7.15 1.85 -16.37
C VAL A 466 6.21 2.96 -16.84
N ARG A 467 5.53 2.77 -17.97
CA ARG A 467 4.53 3.74 -18.47
C ARG A 467 3.38 3.96 -17.48
N ALA A 468 2.89 2.90 -16.82
CA ALA A 468 1.78 2.99 -15.87
C ALA A 468 2.16 3.80 -14.63
N THR A 469 3.30 3.49 -14.02
CA THR A 469 3.83 4.26 -12.88
C THR A 469 4.14 5.69 -13.26
N ALA A 470 4.67 5.94 -14.46
CA ALA A 470 4.93 7.30 -14.96
C ALA A 470 3.63 8.13 -15.13
N ARG A 471 2.51 7.51 -15.54
CA ARG A 471 1.19 8.18 -15.56
C ARG A 471 0.69 8.50 -14.15
N THR A 472 0.87 7.61 -13.17
CA THR A 472 0.53 7.91 -11.77
C THR A 472 1.41 9.03 -11.19
N CYS A 473 2.70 9.05 -11.52
CA CYS A 473 3.59 10.16 -11.19
C CYS A 473 3.11 11.48 -11.84
N TYR A 474 2.68 11.45 -13.11
CA TYR A 474 2.07 12.61 -13.78
C TYR A 474 0.79 13.13 -13.10
N ARG A 475 -0.05 12.26 -12.52
CA ARG A 475 -1.22 12.69 -11.73
C ARG A 475 -0.82 13.49 -10.50
N MET A 476 0.20 13.04 -9.77
CA MET A 476 0.69 13.77 -8.60
C MET A 476 1.41 15.07 -9.03
N PHE A 477 2.22 15.03 -10.09
CA PHE A 477 2.83 16.21 -10.72
C PHE A 477 1.79 17.26 -11.13
N THR A 478 0.63 16.84 -11.64
CA THR A 478 -0.49 17.73 -12.00
C THR A 478 -1.14 18.38 -10.79
N LYS A 479 -1.17 17.72 -9.62
CA LYS A 479 -1.63 18.34 -8.36
C LYS A 479 -0.63 19.36 -7.84
N THR A 480 0.67 19.10 -7.98
CA THR A 480 1.73 19.95 -7.43
C THR A 480 2.07 21.16 -8.30
N TRP A 481 2.05 21.02 -9.64
CA TRP A 481 2.38 22.10 -10.58
C TRP A 481 1.46 22.12 -11.83
N PRO A 482 0.19 22.58 -11.69
CA PRO A 482 -0.81 22.50 -12.76
C PRO A 482 -0.40 23.18 -14.09
N GLU A 483 0.24 24.35 -14.02
CA GLU A 483 0.65 25.11 -15.20
C GLU A 483 1.82 24.44 -15.92
N ARG A 484 2.69 23.73 -15.18
CA ARG A 484 3.77 22.91 -15.76
C ARG A 484 3.19 21.65 -16.41
N SER A 485 2.29 20.94 -15.72
CA SER A 485 1.72 19.70 -16.25
C SER A 485 0.89 19.93 -17.51
N HIS A 486 0.14 21.04 -17.59
CA HIS A 486 -0.59 21.40 -18.80
C HIS A 486 0.34 21.62 -20.01
N ARG A 487 1.48 22.33 -19.84
CA ARG A 487 2.47 22.50 -20.92
C ARG A 487 3.11 21.17 -21.31
N LEU A 488 3.45 20.34 -20.32
CA LEU A 488 4.02 19.01 -20.52
C LEU A 488 3.07 18.10 -21.32
N PHE A 489 1.79 18.07 -20.95
CA PHE A 489 0.73 17.31 -21.61
C PHE A 489 0.56 17.69 -23.09
N VAL A 490 0.53 19.00 -23.39
CA VAL A 490 0.44 19.50 -24.77
C VAL A 490 1.68 19.11 -25.60
N SER A 491 2.82 18.81 -24.96
CA SER A 491 4.03 18.32 -25.64
C SER A 491 4.06 16.80 -25.90
N PHE A 492 3.06 16.04 -25.44
CA PHE A 492 2.95 14.60 -25.69
C PHE A 492 2.19 14.28 -27.00
N ASP A 493 2.50 13.13 -27.60
CA ASP A 493 1.77 12.62 -28.76
C ASP A 493 0.28 12.35 -28.44
N PRO A 494 -0.64 12.52 -29.41
CA PRO A 494 -2.08 12.26 -29.24
C PRO A 494 -2.46 10.83 -28.82
N ALA A 495 -1.53 9.87 -28.84
CA ALA A 495 -1.71 8.53 -28.25
C ALA A 495 -1.48 8.53 -26.73
N ILE A 496 -0.42 9.21 -26.27
CA ILE A 496 -0.09 9.36 -24.85
C ILE A 496 -1.14 10.25 -24.16
N GLN A 497 -1.53 11.36 -24.80
CA GLN A 497 -2.58 12.26 -24.30
C GLN A 497 -3.92 11.53 -24.04
N ARG A 498 -4.33 10.65 -24.96
CA ARG A 498 -5.52 9.79 -24.77
C ARG A 498 -5.31 8.82 -23.62
N THR A 499 -4.20 8.08 -23.59
CA THR A 499 -3.90 7.10 -22.54
C THR A 499 -3.90 7.72 -21.13
N ILE A 500 -3.45 8.98 -20.99
CA ILE A 500 -3.52 9.72 -19.74
C ILE A 500 -4.97 10.07 -19.38
N ASN A 501 -5.74 10.65 -20.32
CA ASN A 501 -7.12 11.09 -20.10
C ASN A 501 -8.10 9.92 -19.86
N ASP A 502 -7.91 8.80 -20.56
CA ASP A 502 -8.79 7.62 -20.50
C ASP A 502 -8.72 6.94 -19.11
N GLU A 503 -7.56 7.01 -18.44
CA GLU A 503 -7.37 6.54 -17.06
C GLU A 503 -7.71 7.57 -15.98
N ASP A 504 -7.85 8.86 -16.31
CA ASP A 504 -8.15 9.95 -15.35
C ASP A 504 -9.66 10.14 -15.09
N GLY A 505 -10.50 9.23 -15.58
CA GLY A 505 -11.92 9.16 -15.21
C GLY A 505 -12.79 10.31 -15.73
N GLY A 506 -12.35 11.04 -16.75
CA GLY A 506 -13.16 12.03 -17.48
C GLY A 506 -13.55 13.31 -16.72
N MET A 507 -13.14 13.46 -15.45
CA MET A 507 -13.53 14.57 -14.58
C MET A 507 -12.62 15.81 -14.71
N HIS A 508 -12.61 16.42 -15.91
CA HIS A 508 -12.89 17.85 -16.13
C HIS A 508 -12.54 18.29 -17.56
N LYS A 509 -13.37 19.19 -18.12
CA LYS A 509 -13.19 19.96 -19.37
C LYS A 509 -12.39 19.26 -20.48
N ARG A 510 -13.11 18.69 -21.48
CA ARG A 510 -12.51 18.31 -22.78
C ARG A 510 -11.81 19.52 -23.40
N TYR A 511 -10.48 19.57 -23.33
CA TYR A 511 -9.69 20.54 -24.10
C TYR A 511 -9.76 20.18 -25.59
N PRO A 512 -10.10 21.11 -26.49
CA PRO A 512 -10.14 20.82 -27.93
C PRO A 512 -8.75 20.46 -28.46
N SER A 513 -8.62 19.31 -29.10
CA SER A 513 -7.37 18.95 -29.80
C SER A 513 -7.11 19.93 -30.96
N PRO A 514 -5.89 20.47 -31.12
CA PRO A 514 -5.58 21.43 -32.18
C PRO A 514 -5.53 20.75 -33.54
N SER A 515 -6.62 20.83 -34.32
CA SER A 515 -6.68 20.31 -35.68
C SER A 515 -5.96 21.23 -36.67
N LEU A 516 -4.72 20.88 -37.04
CA LEU A 516 -3.94 21.62 -38.04
C LEU A 516 -4.56 21.52 -39.45
N ARG A 517 -5.25 22.58 -39.88
CA ARG A 517 -5.48 22.91 -41.29
C ARG A 517 -5.40 24.42 -41.54
N GLU A 518 -4.16 24.91 -41.61
CA GLU A 518 -3.86 26.23 -42.14
C GLU A 518 -3.76 26.18 -43.68
N LYS A 519 -4.49 27.05 -44.38
CA LYS A 519 -4.17 27.44 -45.76
C LYS A 519 -4.89 28.73 -46.19
N GLY A 520 -4.11 29.79 -46.44
CA GLY A 520 -4.40 30.75 -47.52
C GLY A 520 -5.36 31.91 -47.24
N ALA A 521 -4.85 32.92 -46.52
CA ALA A 521 -5.06 34.36 -46.70
C ALA A 521 -6.16 34.91 -47.64
N GLN A 522 -6.90 35.92 -47.16
CA GLN A 522 -6.69 37.32 -47.59
C GLN A 522 -7.35 38.33 -46.60
N LEU A 523 -6.97 39.61 -46.68
CA LEU A 523 -7.49 40.69 -45.82
C LEU A 523 -8.64 41.48 -46.48
N SER A 524 -9.62 41.97 -45.71
CA SER A 524 -9.67 43.40 -45.32
C SER A 524 -11.01 43.91 -44.73
N ARG A 525 -10.88 44.86 -43.79
CA ARG A 525 -11.71 46.05 -43.51
C ARG A 525 -13.26 45.99 -43.26
N VAL A 526 -13.59 46.26 -41.99
CA VAL A 526 -14.40 47.42 -41.49
C VAL A 526 -15.95 47.45 -41.60
N SER A 527 -16.57 47.83 -40.46
CA SER A 527 -17.91 48.44 -40.22
C SER A 527 -19.22 47.62 -40.18
N SER A 528 -19.68 47.39 -38.95
CA SER A 528 -20.91 47.97 -38.32
C SER A 528 -22.31 47.83 -38.94
N HIS A 529 -23.25 47.32 -38.12
CA HIS A 529 -24.73 47.42 -38.22
C HIS A 529 -25.38 46.74 -39.46
N ALA A 530 -26.64 46.26 -39.46
CA ALA A 530 -27.76 46.41 -38.52
C ALA A 530 -28.64 45.13 -38.45
N SER A 531 -29.76 45.18 -37.71
CA SER A 531 -30.76 44.09 -37.62
C SER A 531 -31.67 44.00 -38.86
N GLY A 532 -32.17 42.79 -39.17
CA GLY A 532 -33.21 42.58 -40.19
C GLY A 532 -33.92 41.24 -40.03
N THR A 533 -35.26 41.24 -40.03
CA THR A 533 -36.13 40.07 -39.83
C THR A 533 -36.99 39.76 -41.07
N HIS A 534 -37.60 38.56 -41.08
CA HIS A 534 -38.72 38.06 -41.92
C HIS A 534 -38.47 37.11 -43.12
N PHE A 535 -38.84 35.85 -42.88
CA PHE A 535 -39.91 35.07 -43.54
C PHE A 535 -39.89 34.69 -45.05
N THR A 536 -39.75 33.37 -45.27
CA THR A 536 -40.57 32.45 -46.13
C THR A 536 -40.63 32.53 -47.66
N GLY A 537 -40.52 31.33 -48.27
CA GLY A 537 -41.04 30.94 -49.59
C GLY A 537 -39.96 30.57 -50.62
N TYR A 538 -40.17 29.65 -51.57
CA TYR A 538 -41.13 28.54 -51.76
C TYR A 538 -40.64 27.70 -52.98
N ASN A 539 -41.20 26.50 -53.25
CA ASN A 539 -41.06 25.69 -54.50
C ASN A 539 -39.67 25.01 -54.73
N THR A 540 -39.56 23.68 -54.86
CA THR A 540 -39.80 22.77 -56.03
C THR A 540 -38.90 23.04 -57.25
N SER A 541 -38.41 22.05 -58.01
CA SER A 541 -38.90 20.66 -58.23
C SER A 541 -37.84 19.70 -58.85
N VAL A 542 -38.19 18.41 -59.00
CA VAL A 542 -37.64 17.40 -59.97
C VAL A 542 -36.14 17.05 -59.84
N ILE A 543 -35.70 15.83 -59.46
CA ILE A 543 -35.92 14.46 -59.99
C ILE A 543 -35.37 14.22 -61.41
N VAL A 544 -34.11 13.76 -61.51
CA VAL A 544 -33.69 12.75 -62.51
C VAL A 544 -32.68 11.82 -61.84
N ALA A 545 -32.78 10.52 -62.09
CA ALA A 545 -31.76 9.52 -61.76
C ALA A 545 -31.44 8.69 -63.01
N MET A 546 -30.18 8.29 -63.19
CA MET A 546 -29.85 7.04 -63.90
C MET A 546 -28.41 6.58 -63.65
N ASP A 547 -28.25 5.26 -63.54
CA ASP A 547 -26.97 4.56 -63.63
C ASP A 547 -26.34 4.67 -65.02
N LYS A 548 -25.02 4.44 -65.08
CA LYS A 548 -24.50 3.43 -66.02
C LYS A 548 -23.13 2.89 -65.66
N SER A 549 -23.04 1.57 -65.56
CA SER A 549 -21.79 0.81 -65.53
C SER A 549 -21.18 0.68 -66.92
N ALA A 550 -19.85 0.65 -67.01
CA ALA A 550 -19.09 0.12 -68.13
C ALA A 550 -17.79 -0.51 -67.61
N ALA A 551 -17.25 -1.49 -68.34
CA ALA A 551 -16.07 -2.28 -67.97
C ALA A 551 -15.18 -2.52 -69.21
N LEU A 552 -14.17 -3.39 -69.08
CA LEU A 552 -13.13 -3.74 -70.10
C LEU A 552 -12.13 -2.58 -70.28
N SER A 553 -10.85 -2.71 -70.62
CA SER A 553 -9.84 -3.75 -70.92
C SER A 553 -8.62 -2.94 -71.45
N SER A 554 -7.39 -3.41 -71.68
CA SER A 554 -6.66 -4.67 -71.46
C SER A 554 -5.17 -4.41 -71.75
N GLU A 555 -4.27 -5.32 -71.32
CA GLU A 555 -2.88 -5.49 -71.83
C GLU A 555 -1.90 -4.30 -71.65
N SER A 556 -0.58 -4.39 -71.61
CA SER A 556 0.50 -5.39 -71.39
C SER A 556 1.83 -4.57 -71.53
N SER A 557 3.09 -5.02 -71.50
CA SER A 557 3.72 -6.35 -71.42
C SER A 557 5.23 -6.22 -71.04
N LEU A 558 5.81 -7.27 -70.42
CA LEU A 558 7.24 -7.70 -70.54
C LEU A 558 8.35 -6.75 -69.97
N SER A 559 9.62 -7.16 -69.72
CA SER A 559 10.37 -8.43 -69.81
C SER A 559 11.64 -8.38 -68.92
N SER A 560 12.49 -9.39 -68.70
CA SER A 560 12.36 -10.86 -68.44
C SER A 560 13.76 -11.49 -68.24
N SER A 561 14.08 -12.14 -67.10
CA SER A 561 15.17 -13.13 -66.99
C SER A 561 14.93 -14.10 -65.80
N SER A 562 14.90 -15.45 -65.86
CA SER A 562 15.52 -16.52 -66.70
C SER A 562 16.91 -16.96 -66.18
N LEU A 563 17.29 -18.24 -65.97
CA LEU A 563 16.79 -19.61 -66.29
C LEU A 563 17.26 -20.58 -65.16
N LEU A 564 17.03 -21.91 -65.08
CA LEU A 564 15.97 -22.90 -65.36
C LEU A 564 16.42 -24.26 -64.75
N LEU A 565 15.51 -25.19 -64.39
CA LEU A 565 15.69 -26.63 -64.73
C LEU A 565 14.39 -27.46 -64.71
N SER A 566 14.32 -28.42 -65.64
CA SER A 566 13.28 -29.46 -65.84
C SER A 566 13.62 -30.76 -65.08
N GLN A 567 12.81 -31.83 -64.96
CA GLN A 567 11.54 -32.32 -65.57
C GLN A 567 10.95 -33.38 -64.57
N SER A 568 9.86 -34.16 -64.73
CA SER A 568 8.86 -34.40 -65.81
C SER A 568 7.45 -34.75 -65.26
N LYS A 569 7.02 -36.02 -65.31
CA LYS A 569 5.69 -36.53 -64.89
C LYS A 569 5.74 -38.02 -64.52
N THR A 570 5.05 -38.41 -63.46
CA THR A 570 4.30 -39.68 -63.33
C THR A 570 3.14 -39.50 -62.34
N ILE A 571 2.01 -40.17 -62.57
CA ILE A 571 0.80 -40.05 -61.74
C ILE A 571 0.54 -41.40 -61.06
N GLY A 572 0.48 -41.40 -59.72
CA GLY A 572 0.14 -42.57 -58.91
C GLY A 572 0.66 -42.47 -57.46
N ARG A 573 -0.17 -42.85 -56.48
CA ARG A 573 0.14 -42.89 -55.02
C ARG A 573 0.60 -41.56 -54.40
N SER A 574 -0.25 -40.54 -54.46
CA SER A 574 -0.03 -39.24 -53.79
C SER A 574 -0.57 -39.15 -52.34
N THR A 575 -1.30 -40.16 -51.85
CA THR A 575 -1.93 -40.16 -50.51
C THR A 575 -1.10 -40.81 -49.41
N GLU A 576 -0.44 -41.94 -49.67
CA GLU A 576 0.27 -42.70 -48.62
C GLU A 576 1.53 -41.99 -48.10
N ARG A 577 2.37 -41.44 -48.98
CA ARG A 577 3.59 -40.70 -48.58
C ARG A 577 3.29 -39.45 -47.74
N SER A 578 2.11 -38.84 -47.92
CA SER A 578 1.67 -37.73 -47.07
C SER A 578 1.38 -38.20 -45.65
N ILE A 579 0.71 -39.35 -45.49
CA ILE A 579 0.42 -39.94 -44.18
C ILE A 579 1.71 -40.39 -43.49
N GLU A 580 2.66 -40.99 -44.20
CA GLU A 580 3.93 -41.42 -43.62
C GLU A 580 4.86 -40.24 -43.25
N SER A 581 4.82 -39.15 -44.03
CA SER A 581 5.47 -37.88 -43.69
C SER A 581 4.83 -37.20 -42.46
N VAL A 582 3.50 -37.21 -42.35
CA VAL A 582 2.78 -36.68 -41.19
C VAL A 582 2.98 -37.56 -39.95
N LEU A 583 3.03 -38.89 -40.10
CA LEU A 583 3.30 -39.81 -38.99
C LEU A 583 4.75 -39.73 -38.49
N SER A 584 5.74 -39.53 -39.38
CA SER A 584 7.13 -39.29 -38.97
C SER A 584 7.30 -37.92 -38.32
N SER A 585 6.66 -36.86 -38.85
CA SER A 585 6.59 -35.54 -38.20
C SER A 585 5.91 -35.61 -36.82
N SER A 586 4.80 -36.35 -36.69
CA SER A 586 4.14 -36.58 -35.41
C SER A 586 4.97 -37.43 -34.46
N LYS A 587 5.70 -38.45 -34.92
CA LYS A 587 6.65 -39.20 -34.07
C LYS A 587 7.82 -38.34 -33.59
N GLN A 588 8.37 -37.45 -34.43
CA GLN A 588 9.36 -36.47 -33.98
C GLN A 588 8.77 -35.47 -32.97
N LYS A 589 7.54 -34.99 -33.18
CA LYS A 589 6.86 -34.08 -32.23
C LYS A 589 6.52 -34.77 -30.92
N VAL A 590 6.04 -36.01 -30.93
CA VAL A 590 5.79 -36.81 -29.73
C VAL A 590 7.09 -37.14 -29.01
N SER A 591 8.18 -37.47 -29.73
CA SER A 591 9.50 -37.67 -29.12
C SER A 591 10.09 -36.38 -28.53
N ALA A 592 9.86 -35.23 -29.16
CA ALA A 592 10.21 -33.93 -28.60
C ALA A 592 9.36 -33.58 -27.35
N ILE A 593 8.07 -33.92 -27.35
CA ILE A 593 7.18 -33.76 -26.20
C ILE A 593 7.56 -34.73 -25.06
N GLU A 594 7.94 -35.98 -25.35
CA GLU A 594 8.54 -36.89 -24.36
C GLU A 594 9.87 -36.36 -23.81
N SER A 595 10.69 -35.71 -24.66
CA SER A 595 11.96 -35.11 -24.23
C SER A 595 11.73 -33.88 -23.34
N LEU A 596 10.68 -33.10 -23.60
CA LEU A 596 10.23 -32.01 -22.74
C LEU A 596 9.65 -32.54 -21.41
N LEU A 597 8.75 -33.53 -21.47
CA LEU A 597 8.16 -34.15 -20.27
C LEU A 597 9.19 -34.90 -19.41
N LYS A 598 10.25 -35.47 -20.00
CA LYS A 598 11.41 -36.01 -19.26
C LYS A 598 12.32 -34.92 -18.69
N GLY A 599 12.16 -33.66 -19.11
CA GLY A 599 12.72 -32.47 -18.45
C GLY A 599 11.83 -31.88 -17.34
N GLU A 600 10.51 -32.13 -17.37
CA GLU A 600 9.54 -31.53 -16.44
C GLU A 600 9.38 -32.29 -15.11
N LEU A 601 10.47 -32.45 -14.36
CA LEU A 601 10.43 -32.93 -12.97
C LEU A 601 10.28 -31.81 -11.92
N ILE A 602 9.91 -30.60 -12.35
CA ILE A 602 9.92 -29.36 -11.54
C ILE A 602 8.51 -28.75 -11.34
N LEU A 603 7.53 -29.01 -12.22
CA LEU A 603 6.17 -28.45 -12.06
C LEU A 603 5.28 -29.22 -11.08
N HIS A 604 5.48 -30.53 -10.91
CA HIS A 604 4.63 -31.34 -10.02
C HIS A 604 4.62 -30.87 -8.56
N PRO A 605 5.77 -30.47 -7.95
CA PRO A 605 5.77 -29.81 -6.64
C PRO A 605 5.01 -28.49 -6.61
N LEU A 606 5.12 -27.66 -7.66
CA LEU A 606 4.47 -26.34 -7.73
C LEU A 606 2.94 -26.44 -7.88
N VAL A 607 2.43 -27.39 -8.65
CA VAL A 607 0.98 -27.64 -8.77
C VAL A 607 0.41 -28.17 -7.44
N ILE A 608 1.15 -29.04 -6.74
CA ILE A 608 0.80 -29.47 -5.38
C ILE A 608 0.83 -28.27 -4.43
N LEU A 609 1.89 -27.44 -4.46
CA LEU A 609 2.02 -26.27 -3.59
C LEU A 609 0.89 -25.27 -3.80
N LEU A 610 0.51 -24.98 -5.05
CA LEU A 610 -0.64 -24.14 -5.40
C LEU A 610 -1.97 -24.74 -4.94
N SER A 611 -2.17 -26.05 -5.10
CA SER A 611 -3.37 -26.74 -4.59
C SER A 611 -3.48 -26.64 -3.07
N HIS A 612 -2.38 -26.89 -2.35
CA HIS A 612 -2.32 -26.75 -0.89
C HIS A 612 -2.47 -25.30 -0.44
N LEU A 613 -1.92 -24.31 -1.17
CA LEU A 613 -2.14 -22.88 -0.89
C LEU A 613 -3.60 -22.48 -1.09
N LEU A 614 -4.26 -22.97 -2.14
CA LEU A 614 -5.67 -22.69 -2.39
C LEU A 614 -6.57 -23.34 -1.32
N GLN A 615 -6.26 -24.56 -0.90
CA GLN A 615 -6.94 -25.23 0.22
C GLN A 615 -6.66 -24.54 1.56
N LEU A 616 -5.45 -24.04 1.82
CA LEU A 616 -5.12 -23.23 3.00
C LEU A 616 -5.87 -21.90 3.00
N LEU A 617 -5.94 -21.20 1.87
CA LEU A 617 -6.70 -19.96 1.74
C LEU A 617 -8.21 -20.21 1.95
N GLN A 618 -8.77 -21.29 1.39
CA GLN A 618 -10.15 -21.69 1.67
C GLN A 618 -10.36 -22.06 3.14
N ALA A 619 -9.44 -22.80 3.77
CA ALA A 619 -9.52 -23.15 5.19
C ALA A 619 -9.40 -21.92 6.10
N ILE A 620 -8.52 -20.96 5.79
CA ILE A 620 -8.38 -19.70 6.53
C ILE A 620 -9.64 -18.84 6.38
N CYS A 621 -10.23 -18.77 5.19
CA CYS A 621 -11.50 -18.09 4.96
C CYS A 621 -12.66 -18.76 5.74
N LEU A 622 -12.83 -20.09 5.64
CA LEU A 622 -13.85 -20.80 6.42
C LEU A 622 -13.63 -20.64 7.93
N CYS A 623 -12.39 -20.75 8.43
CA CYS A 623 -12.09 -20.54 9.84
C CYS A 623 -12.42 -19.11 10.30
N ARG A 624 -12.11 -18.08 9.51
CA ARG A 624 -12.52 -16.69 9.82
C ARG A 624 -14.05 -16.54 9.84
N ILE A 625 -14.76 -17.14 8.88
CA ILE A 625 -16.23 -17.09 8.81
C ILE A 625 -16.87 -17.82 10.01
N LEU A 626 -16.44 -19.05 10.33
CA LEU A 626 -16.94 -19.78 11.51
C LEU A 626 -16.59 -19.08 12.82
N HIS A 627 -15.39 -18.48 12.95
CA HIS A 627 -14.99 -17.77 14.16
C HIS A 627 -15.77 -16.45 14.37
N CYS A 628 -16.38 -15.89 13.32
CA CYS A 628 -17.34 -14.80 13.42
C CYS A 628 -18.77 -15.27 13.79
N TRP A 629 -19.08 -16.56 13.64
CA TRP A 629 -20.38 -17.17 13.95
C TRP A 629 -20.44 -17.90 15.31
N THR A 630 -19.31 -18.03 16.03
CA THR A 630 -19.19 -18.92 17.21
C THR A 630 -18.71 -18.23 18.49
N ARG A 631 -19.11 -16.97 18.70
CA ARG A 631 -19.17 -16.34 20.03
C ARG A 631 -20.52 -15.65 20.23
N PRO A 632 -21.21 -15.86 21.38
CA PRO A 632 -22.49 -15.23 21.70
C PRO A 632 -22.34 -13.78 22.19
#